data_AF-A0AA41WYH9-F1
#
_entry.id   AF-A0AA41WYH9-F1
#
_cell.length_a   1.000
_cell.length_b   1.000
_cell.length_c   1.000
_cell.angle_alpha   90.00
_cell.angle_beta   90.00
_cell.angle_gamma   90.00
#
_symmetry.space_group_name_H-M   'P 1'
#
loop_
_entity.id
_entity.type
_entity.pdbx_description
1 polymer ?
#
loop_
_entity_poly.entity_id
_entity_poly.type
_entity_poly.pdbx_seq_one_letter_code
_entity_poly.pdbx_strand_id
1 'polypeptide(L)'
;MAKAFKQISSRKIQTYLVCACAILVISGNLFGLNLGVSVLVSEFFSPTDLETFLPTWLMYVLGGFIMCFGVPHGALDFDLAIRKIPLQTWTRKCSFILLYILIASICVVLWFCFPAFTLCVFLAISIWHFAKDWETYLPTNLSLLTAVWILTLPALLQPDAFVSILAMLWISSAEGQLLGSIFSALTIICSILLLLNWRLLLNRGYAYCFEIAAYLLLLLFSHILVFFTVYFCVVHSATYLKKYYKNITSEKRHLLTQIFGIMLLTTILGVIIIFFSNVYGIESHFYTWLFVGLFALTVPHMLLVERYFNTSSENLDGAYK
;
A
#
# COMPACT_ATOMS: atom_id res chain seq x y z
N MET A 1 -11.30 12.23 -29.08
CA MET A 1 -10.69 12.05 -27.74
C MET A 1 -11.52 11.19 -26.78
N ALA A 2 -12.81 11.49 -26.53
CA ALA A 2 -13.62 10.73 -25.55
C ALA A 2 -13.84 9.22 -25.86
N LYS A 3 -13.87 8.81 -27.13
CA LYS A 3 -13.94 7.39 -27.54
C LYS A 3 -12.60 6.64 -27.35
N ALA A 4 -11.46 7.32 -27.51
CA ALA A 4 -10.14 6.72 -27.32
C ALA A 4 -9.86 6.41 -25.83
N PHE A 5 -10.31 7.28 -24.92
CA PHE A 5 -10.24 7.03 -23.47
C PHE A 5 -11.13 5.87 -23.00
N LYS A 6 -12.21 5.54 -23.73
CA LYS A 6 -13.14 4.47 -23.37
C LYS A 6 -12.59 3.07 -23.63
N GLN A 7 -11.52 2.95 -24.42
CA GLN A 7 -10.93 1.68 -24.87
C GLN A 7 -9.61 1.33 -24.15
N ILE A 8 -9.11 2.23 -23.29
CA ILE A 8 -7.94 1.97 -22.46
C ILE A 8 -8.41 1.12 -21.27
N SER A 9 -7.92 -0.11 -21.16
CA SER A 9 -8.16 -0.91 -19.96
C SER A 9 -7.63 -0.13 -18.74
N SER A 10 -8.36 -0.13 -17.61
CA SER A 10 -7.92 0.69 -16.46
C SER A 10 -6.50 0.35 -16.00
N ARG A 11 -6.03 -0.86 -16.28
CA ARG A 11 -4.68 -1.28 -15.97
C ARG A 11 -3.65 -0.54 -16.81
N LYS A 12 -3.89 -0.31 -18.11
CA LYS A 12 -3.03 0.56 -18.93
C LYS A 12 -2.97 1.99 -18.38
N ILE A 13 -4.08 2.53 -17.87
CA ILE A 13 -4.09 3.85 -17.21
C ILE A 13 -3.17 3.84 -15.98
N GLN A 14 -3.26 2.81 -15.14
CA GLN A 14 -2.38 2.66 -13.98
C GLN A 14 -0.90 2.55 -14.41
N THR A 15 -0.59 1.73 -15.43
CA THR A 15 0.76 1.67 -16.01
C THR A 15 1.25 3.05 -16.41
N TYR A 16 0.46 3.81 -17.16
CA TYR A 16 0.84 5.16 -17.60
C TYR A 16 1.03 6.12 -16.42
N LEU A 17 0.19 6.04 -15.38
CA LEU A 17 0.34 6.87 -14.19
C LEU A 17 1.65 6.56 -13.45
N VAL A 18 1.98 5.28 -13.24
CA VAL A 18 3.23 4.89 -12.57
C VAL A 18 4.45 5.32 -13.40
N CYS A 19 4.42 5.10 -14.73
CA CYS A 19 5.47 5.58 -15.62
C CYS A 19 5.60 7.11 -15.59
N ALA A 20 4.48 7.84 -15.60
CA ALA A 20 4.50 9.30 -15.52
C ALA A 20 5.08 9.78 -14.18
N CYS A 21 4.73 9.16 -13.06
CA CYS A 21 5.33 9.45 -11.76
C CYS A 21 6.84 9.23 -11.79
N ALA A 22 7.32 8.09 -12.30
CA ALA A 22 8.75 7.81 -12.41
C ALA A 22 9.47 8.84 -13.30
N ILE A 23 8.88 9.21 -14.45
CA ILE A 23 9.46 10.21 -15.35
C ILE A 23 9.51 11.59 -14.69
N LEU A 24 8.46 11.99 -13.96
CA LEU A 24 8.42 13.27 -13.23
C LEU A 24 9.48 13.33 -12.14
N VAL A 25 9.68 12.22 -11.42
CA VAL A 25 10.73 12.08 -10.39
C VAL A 25 12.11 12.23 -10.99
N ILE A 26 12.38 11.49 -12.06
CA ILE A 26 13.67 11.53 -12.77
C ILE A 26 13.91 12.90 -13.36
N SER A 27 12.90 13.53 -13.99
CA SER A 27 13.07 14.85 -14.60
C SER A 27 13.26 15.94 -13.55
N GLY A 28 12.57 15.84 -12.41
CA GLY A 28 12.78 16.71 -11.24
C GLY A 28 14.23 16.67 -10.76
N ASN A 29 14.80 15.46 -10.66
CA ASN A 29 16.19 15.24 -10.27
C ASN A 29 17.23 15.67 -11.29
N LEU A 30 17.06 15.25 -12.54
CA LEU A 30 18.06 15.47 -13.60
C LEU A 30 18.12 16.92 -14.06
N PHE A 31 16.97 17.58 -14.16
CA PHE A 31 16.90 18.94 -14.70
C PHE A 31 16.81 20.01 -13.61
N GLY A 32 16.81 19.59 -12.33
CA GLY A 32 16.62 20.48 -11.19
C GLY A 32 15.47 21.44 -11.46
N LEU A 33 14.28 20.90 -11.78
CA LEU A 33 13.10 21.66 -12.20
C LEU A 33 12.79 22.77 -11.18
N ASN A 34 13.43 23.90 -11.39
CA ASN A 34 13.32 25.10 -10.60
C ASN A 34 12.05 25.79 -11.12
N LEU A 35 10.89 25.26 -10.73
CA LEU A 35 9.56 25.72 -11.11
C LEU A 35 9.23 27.13 -10.53
N GLY A 36 10.24 27.97 -10.28
CA GLY A 36 10.08 29.25 -9.57
C GLY A 36 9.78 29.10 -8.08
N VAL A 37 9.84 27.88 -7.56
CA VAL A 37 9.69 27.52 -6.13
C VAL A 37 10.96 26.78 -5.73
N SER A 38 12.05 27.54 -5.55
CA SER A 38 13.44 27.06 -5.57
C SER A 38 13.88 26.18 -4.38
N VAL A 39 12.94 25.55 -3.67
CA VAL A 39 13.24 24.70 -2.51
C VAL A 39 12.39 23.42 -2.49
N LEU A 40 11.13 23.44 -2.96
CA LEU A 40 10.21 22.31 -2.73
C LEU A 40 10.36 21.12 -3.70
N VAL A 41 10.87 21.32 -4.92
CA VAL A 41 10.91 20.26 -5.94
C VAL A 41 12.22 19.48 -5.90
N SER A 42 13.34 20.15 -5.62
CA SER A 42 14.64 19.48 -5.45
C SER A 42 14.68 18.59 -4.20
N GLU A 43 14.05 19.01 -3.10
CA GLU A 43 13.91 18.22 -1.87
C GLU A 43 13.01 16.98 -2.04
N PHE A 44 12.08 17.00 -3.00
CA PHE A 44 11.13 15.90 -3.19
C PHE A 44 11.79 14.67 -3.83
N PHE A 45 12.85 14.88 -4.62
CA PHE A 45 13.39 13.84 -5.49
C PHE A 45 14.88 13.53 -5.24
N SER A 46 15.67 14.40 -4.59
CA SER A 46 17.13 14.22 -4.41
C SER A 46 17.50 12.87 -3.79
N PRO A 47 18.24 12.00 -4.50
CA PRO A 47 18.82 10.79 -3.94
C PRO A 47 20.12 11.08 -3.15
N THR A 48 20.70 12.28 -3.24
CA THR A 48 22.01 12.58 -2.64
C THR A 48 21.95 13.05 -1.18
N ASP A 49 20.76 13.36 -0.67
CA ASP A 49 20.52 13.70 0.73
C ASP A 49 20.00 12.49 1.55
N LEU A 50 20.29 11.27 1.07
CA LEU A 50 19.87 9.96 1.64
C LEU A 50 20.33 9.72 3.09
N GLU A 51 21.23 10.53 3.65
CA GLU A 51 21.61 10.50 5.07
C GLU A 51 20.76 11.43 5.96
N THR A 52 19.99 12.34 5.36
CA THR A 52 19.16 13.30 6.08
C THR A 52 17.69 12.99 5.89
N PHE A 53 16.99 12.85 7.02
CA PHE A 53 15.56 12.66 7.15
C PHE A 53 14.76 13.38 6.05
N LEU A 54 13.84 12.64 5.41
CA LEU A 54 12.76 13.21 4.59
C LEU A 54 12.22 14.50 5.22
N PRO A 55 12.10 15.62 4.48
CA PRO A 55 11.57 16.85 5.04
C PRO A 55 10.20 16.60 5.68
N THR A 56 10.01 17.08 6.91
CA THR A 56 8.80 16.80 7.69
C THR A 56 7.51 17.19 6.95
N TRP A 57 7.53 18.26 6.16
CA TRP A 57 6.38 18.67 5.35
C TRP A 57 6.01 17.61 4.30
N LEU A 58 7.00 16.99 3.65
CA LEU A 58 6.80 15.96 2.65
C LEU A 58 6.28 14.68 3.31
N MET A 59 6.74 14.39 4.53
CA MET A 59 6.22 13.27 5.33
C MET A 59 4.71 13.38 5.55
N TYR A 60 4.23 14.57 5.93
CA TYR A 60 2.80 14.82 6.11
C TYR A 60 2.02 14.80 4.80
N VAL A 61 2.58 15.29 3.70
CA VAL A 61 1.95 15.22 2.37
C VAL A 61 1.75 13.76 1.97
N LEU A 62 2.79 12.94 2.02
CA LEU A 62 2.70 11.51 1.68
C LEU A 62 1.72 10.77 2.61
N GLY A 63 1.77 11.07 3.91
CA GLY A 63 0.79 10.58 4.87
C GLY A 63 -0.65 10.93 4.52
N GLY A 64 -0.88 12.20 4.17
CA GLY A 64 -2.17 12.69 3.69
C GLY A 64 -2.63 11.99 2.42
N PHE A 65 -1.72 11.70 1.48
CA PHE A 65 -2.03 10.89 0.30
C PHE A 65 -2.45 9.47 0.66
N ILE A 66 -1.73 8.80 1.56
CA ILE A 66 -2.09 7.46 2.04
C ILE A 66 -3.46 7.49 2.71
N MET A 67 -3.74 8.49 3.54
CA MET A 67 -5.04 8.64 4.17
C MET A 67 -6.14 8.93 3.14
N CYS A 68 -5.93 9.83 2.19
CA CYS A 68 -6.98 10.25 1.25
C CYS A 68 -7.23 9.28 0.10
N PHE A 69 -6.24 8.47 -0.29
CA PHE A 69 -6.33 7.61 -1.47
C PHE A 69 -6.01 6.14 -1.17
N GLY A 70 -5.20 5.87 -0.16
CA GLY A 70 -4.91 4.53 0.33
C GLY A 70 -6.05 4.01 1.20
N VAL A 71 -6.16 4.46 2.44
CA VAL A 71 -7.12 4.00 3.47
C VAL A 71 -8.60 3.88 3.04
N PRO A 72 -9.16 4.72 2.13
CA PRO A 72 -10.56 4.66 1.75
C PRO A 72 -11.08 3.30 1.27
N HIS A 73 -10.21 2.42 0.75
CA HIS A 73 -10.68 1.09 0.36
C HIS A 73 -11.11 0.24 1.57
N GLY A 74 -10.41 0.36 2.71
CA GLY A 74 -10.78 -0.31 3.97
C GLY A 74 -12.01 0.30 4.63
N ALA A 75 -12.31 1.58 4.35
CA ALA A 75 -13.55 2.21 4.82
C ALA A 75 -14.82 1.53 4.28
N LEU A 76 -14.71 0.73 3.21
CA LEU A 76 -15.82 0.00 2.62
C LEU A 76 -16.11 -1.34 3.30
N ASP A 77 -15.31 -1.75 4.30
CA ASP A 77 -15.47 -3.04 4.97
C ASP A 77 -16.83 -3.18 5.64
N PHE A 78 -17.31 -2.14 6.31
CA PHE A 78 -18.62 -2.19 6.95
C PHE A 78 -19.76 -2.30 5.93
N ASP A 79 -19.66 -1.60 4.80
CA ASP A 79 -20.64 -1.71 3.71
C ASP A 79 -20.59 -3.11 3.08
N LEU A 80 -19.39 -3.66 2.85
CA LEU A 80 -19.19 -5.03 2.38
C LEU A 80 -19.83 -6.05 3.33
N ALA A 81 -19.56 -5.91 4.63
CA ALA A 81 -20.09 -6.79 5.66
C ALA A 81 -21.62 -6.74 5.72
N ILE A 82 -22.24 -5.56 5.69
CA ILE A 82 -23.71 -5.44 5.66
C ILE A 82 -24.31 -6.14 4.44
N ARG A 83 -23.63 -6.10 3.28
CA ARG A 83 -24.14 -6.69 2.04
C ARG A 83 -23.91 -8.21 1.94
N LYS A 84 -22.90 -8.75 2.61
CA LYS A 84 -22.47 -10.16 2.48
C LYS A 84 -22.73 -11.01 3.72
N ILE A 85 -22.92 -10.39 4.88
CA ILE A 85 -23.17 -11.02 6.17
C ILE A 85 -24.57 -10.61 6.62
N PRO A 86 -25.39 -11.51 7.22
CA PRO A 86 -26.74 -11.18 7.70
C PRO A 86 -26.73 -10.29 8.97
N LEU A 87 -26.22 -9.06 8.84
CA LEU A 87 -26.16 -8.02 9.86
C LEU A 87 -27.45 -7.19 9.91
N GLN A 88 -28.59 -7.88 10.02
CA GLN A 88 -29.93 -7.25 9.93
C GLN A 88 -30.32 -6.46 11.19
N THR A 89 -29.81 -6.85 12.37
CA THR A 89 -30.15 -6.21 13.65
C THR A 89 -29.08 -5.20 14.09
N TRP A 90 -29.50 -4.19 14.87
CA TRP A 90 -28.57 -3.23 15.48
C TRP A 90 -27.51 -3.92 16.34
N THR A 91 -27.91 -4.95 17.10
CA THR A 91 -27.00 -5.75 17.93
C THR A 91 -25.89 -6.40 17.09
N ARG A 92 -26.22 -7.02 15.95
CA ARG A 92 -25.21 -7.64 15.07
C ARG A 92 -24.27 -6.62 14.45
N LYS A 93 -24.77 -5.44 14.06
CA LYS A 93 -23.95 -4.33 13.55
C LYS A 93 -22.97 -3.83 14.62
N CYS A 94 -23.45 -3.62 15.85
CA CYS A 94 -22.59 -3.24 16.98
C CYS A 94 -21.56 -4.33 17.30
N SER A 95 -21.96 -5.60 17.33
CA SER A 95 -21.03 -6.72 17.54
C SER A 95 -19.95 -6.79 16.46
N PHE A 96 -20.29 -6.54 15.20
CA PHE A 96 -19.31 -6.48 14.11
C PHE A 96 -18.28 -5.36 14.33
N ILE A 97 -18.75 -4.14 14.64
CA ILE A 97 -17.86 -2.99 14.91
C ILE A 97 -16.98 -3.27 16.12
N LEU A 98 -17.55 -3.80 17.21
CA LEU A 98 -16.80 -4.16 18.41
C LEU A 98 -15.73 -5.22 18.13
N LEU A 99 -16.04 -6.24 17.34
CA LEU A 99 -15.07 -7.25 16.93
C LEU A 99 -13.96 -6.64 16.05
N TYR A 100 -14.32 -5.75 15.13
CA TYR A 100 -13.36 -5.04 14.26
C TYR A 100 -12.38 -4.21 15.11
N ILE A 101 -12.91 -3.41 16.05
CA ILE A 101 -12.10 -2.60 16.97
C ILE A 101 -11.25 -3.49 17.88
N LEU A 102 -11.79 -4.62 18.37
CA LEU A 102 -11.05 -5.56 19.21
C LEU A 102 -9.84 -6.13 18.44
N ILE A 103 -10.04 -6.59 17.21
CA ILE A 103 -8.96 -7.12 16.36
C ILE A 103 -7.91 -6.03 16.10
N ALA A 104 -8.33 -4.82 15.72
CA ALA A 104 -7.43 -3.69 15.49
C ALA A 104 -6.63 -3.33 16.76
N SER A 105 -7.28 -3.35 17.94
CA SER A 105 -6.62 -3.07 19.22
C SER A 105 -5.59 -4.14 19.58
N ILE A 106 -5.91 -5.42 19.35
CA ILE A 106 -4.95 -6.53 19.50
C ILE A 106 -3.74 -6.31 18.60
N CYS A 107 -3.95 -5.88 17.34
CA CYS A 107 -2.85 -5.60 16.41
C CYS A 107 -1.94 -4.47 16.90
N VAL A 108 -2.51 -3.40 17.48
CA VAL A 108 -1.72 -2.31 18.08
C VAL A 108 -0.90 -2.83 19.27
N VAL A 109 -1.52 -3.60 20.18
CA VAL A 109 -0.80 -4.19 21.33
C VAL A 109 0.33 -5.12 20.86
N LEU A 110 0.08 -5.96 19.86
CA LEU A 110 1.10 -6.83 19.29
C LEU A 110 2.27 -6.03 18.69
N TRP A 111 2.00 -4.91 18.02
CA TRP A 111 3.06 -4.06 17.50
C TRP A 111 3.91 -3.46 18.61
N PHE A 112 3.29 -3.00 19.70
CA PHE A 112 4.02 -2.48 20.86
C PHE A 112 4.88 -3.54 21.55
N CYS A 113 4.37 -4.77 21.69
CA CYS A 113 5.09 -5.84 22.36
C CYS A 113 6.17 -6.49 21.48
N PHE A 114 5.90 -6.64 20.17
CA PHE A 114 6.71 -7.39 19.23
C PHE A 114 6.74 -6.71 17.84
N PRO A 115 7.37 -5.53 17.69
CA PRO A 115 7.28 -4.72 16.47
C PRO A 115 7.86 -5.43 15.24
N ALA A 116 9.03 -6.07 15.38
CA ALA A 116 9.68 -6.79 14.28
C ALA A 116 8.84 -7.97 13.78
N PHE A 117 8.35 -8.80 14.70
CA PHE A 117 7.47 -9.94 14.36
C PHE A 117 6.18 -9.46 13.70
N THR A 118 5.55 -8.44 14.27
CA THR A 118 4.28 -7.89 13.77
C THR A 118 4.45 -7.28 12.38
N LEU A 119 5.57 -6.59 12.12
CA LEU A 119 5.91 -6.11 10.77
C LEU A 119 6.06 -7.27 9.78
N CYS A 120 6.73 -8.36 10.14
CA CYS A 120 6.84 -9.53 9.27
C CYS A 120 5.46 -10.14 8.95
N VAL A 121 4.58 -10.24 9.94
CA VAL A 121 3.19 -10.71 9.73
C VAL A 121 2.43 -9.75 8.82
N PHE A 122 2.53 -8.44 9.06
CA PHE A 122 1.92 -7.42 8.23
C PHE A 122 2.35 -7.57 6.76
N LEU A 123 3.66 -7.64 6.52
CA LEU A 123 4.20 -7.77 5.18
C LEU A 123 3.83 -9.09 4.52
N ALA A 124 3.78 -10.20 5.26
CA ALA A 124 3.33 -11.48 4.71
C ALA A 124 1.87 -11.42 4.22
N ILE A 125 0.98 -10.81 5.02
CA ILE A 125 -0.43 -10.59 4.65
C ILE A 125 -0.52 -9.65 3.44
N SER A 126 0.25 -8.55 3.44
CA SER A 126 0.29 -7.60 2.33
C SER A 126 0.82 -8.22 1.04
N ILE A 127 1.88 -9.04 1.09
CA ILE A 127 2.43 -9.76 -0.07
C ILE A 127 1.34 -10.64 -0.69
N TRP A 128 0.67 -11.44 0.13
CA TRP A 128 -0.39 -12.33 -0.33
C TRP A 128 -1.55 -11.53 -0.97
N HIS A 129 -1.93 -10.40 -0.36
CA HIS A 129 -2.97 -9.53 -0.91
C HIS A 129 -2.57 -8.87 -2.23
N PHE A 130 -1.37 -8.28 -2.27
CA PHE A 130 -0.85 -7.52 -3.39
C PHE A 130 -0.52 -8.42 -4.59
N ALA A 131 -0.25 -9.70 -4.38
CA ALA A 131 -0.10 -10.67 -5.47
C ALA A 131 -1.32 -10.67 -6.41
N LYS A 132 -2.54 -10.49 -5.89
CA LYS A 132 -3.78 -10.44 -6.69
C LYS A 132 -3.84 -9.27 -7.68
N ASP A 133 -3.03 -8.23 -7.49
CA ASP A 133 -2.93 -7.12 -8.43
C ASP A 133 -2.17 -7.52 -9.69
N TRP A 134 -1.26 -8.50 -9.58
CA TRP A 134 -0.40 -8.99 -10.64
C TRP A 134 -0.99 -10.18 -11.41
N GLU A 135 -2.00 -10.86 -10.85
CA GLU A 135 -2.69 -11.99 -11.49
C GLU A 135 -3.41 -11.63 -12.80
N THR A 136 -3.60 -10.34 -13.05
CA THR A 136 -4.08 -9.85 -14.36
C THR A 136 -3.06 -10.13 -15.48
N TYR A 137 -1.78 -10.18 -15.15
CA TYR A 137 -0.68 -10.40 -16.09
C TYR A 137 -0.07 -11.80 -15.97
N LEU A 138 0.06 -12.27 -14.74
CA LEU A 138 0.92 -13.40 -14.38
C LEU A 138 0.13 -14.52 -13.70
N PRO A 139 0.59 -15.77 -13.79
CA PRO A 139 0.08 -16.83 -12.92
C PRO A 139 0.41 -16.52 -11.45
N THR A 140 -0.42 -17.03 -10.53
CA THR A 140 -0.35 -16.76 -9.08
C THR A 140 1.06 -16.86 -8.49
N ASN A 141 1.85 -17.87 -8.89
CA ASN A 141 3.22 -18.02 -8.37
C ASN A 141 4.13 -16.85 -8.76
N LEU A 142 4.08 -16.40 -10.01
CA LEU A 142 4.89 -15.26 -10.47
C LEU A 142 4.36 -13.95 -9.90
N SER A 143 3.04 -13.81 -9.75
CA SER A 143 2.42 -12.67 -9.08
C SER A 143 2.87 -12.53 -7.62
N LEU A 144 2.98 -13.65 -6.90
CA LEU A 144 3.48 -13.68 -5.53
C LEU A 144 4.96 -13.26 -5.50
N LEU A 145 5.79 -13.79 -6.41
CA LEU A 145 7.19 -13.37 -6.53
C LEU A 145 7.32 -11.88 -6.83
N THR A 146 6.47 -11.32 -7.70
CA THR A 146 6.44 -9.88 -7.97
C THR A 146 6.07 -9.08 -6.72
N ALA A 147 5.07 -9.51 -5.95
CA ALA A 147 4.66 -8.83 -4.72
C ALA A 147 5.75 -8.86 -3.65
N VAL A 148 6.41 -10.01 -3.45
CA VAL A 148 7.59 -10.12 -2.57
C VAL A 148 8.67 -9.15 -3.06
N TRP A 149 9.02 -9.22 -4.34
CA TRP A 149 10.07 -8.40 -4.94
C TRP A 149 9.80 -6.91 -4.70
N ILE A 150 8.60 -6.40 -4.98
CA ILE A 150 8.26 -4.98 -4.80
C ILE A 150 8.41 -4.55 -3.34
N LEU A 151 7.94 -5.35 -2.39
CA LEU A 151 7.95 -4.97 -0.97
C LEU A 151 9.33 -5.11 -0.32
N THR A 152 10.17 -6.01 -0.81
CA THR A 152 11.53 -6.20 -0.28
C THR A 152 12.59 -5.41 -1.06
N LEU A 153 12.28 -4.87 -2.24
CA LEU A 153 13.20 -4.10 -3.09
C LEU A 153 13.91 -2.95 -2.36
N PRO A 154 13.24 -2.16 -1.50
CA PRO A 154 13.90 -1.08 -0.74
C PRO A 154 15.06 -1.55 0.12
N ALA A 155 14.98 -2.74 0.71
CA ALA A 155 16.06 -3.28 1.53
C ALA A 155 17.36 -3.49 0.73
N LEU A 156 17.23 -3.85 -0.55
CA LEU A 156 18.38 -4.09 -1.43
C LEU A 156 18.96 -2.80 -2.02
N LEU A 157 18.10 -1.87 -2.46
CA LEU A 157 18.53 -0.67 -3.18
C LEU A 157 18.86 0.52 -2.27
N GLN A 158 18.28 0.58 -1.08
CA GLN A 158 18.48 1.64 -0.09
C GLN A 158 18.59 1.05 1.33
N PRO A 159 19.60 0.20 1.62
CA PRO A 159 19.69 -0.57 2.86
C PRO A 159 19.72 0.30 4.14
N ASP A 160 20.50 1.39 4.14
CA ASP A 160 20.62 2.26 5.32
C ASP A 160 19.32 3.02 5.61
N ALA A 161 18.66 3.54 4.58
CA ALA A 161 17.36 4.18 4.70
C ALA A 161 16.28 3.16 5.14
N PHE A 162 16.34 1.93 4.64
CA PHE A 162 15.44 0.85 5.05
C PHE A 162 15.58 0.54 6.54
N VAL A 163 16.80 0.33 7.03
CA VAL A 163 17.06 0.09 8.47
C VAL A 163 16.67 1.29 9.33
N SER A 164 16.89 2.52 8.84
CA SER A 164 16.46 3.75 9.52
C SER A 164 14.94 3.84 9.66
N ILE A 165 14.19 3.42 8.63
CA ILE A 165 12.73 3.29 8.72
C ILE A 165 12.34 2.23 9.75
N LEU A 166 12.99 1.07 9.78
CA LEU A 166 12.69 0.04 10.79
C LEU A 166 12.92 0.56 12.22
N ALA A 167 13.99 1.33 12.44
CA ALA A 167 14.26 1.96 13.74
C ALA A 167 13.13 2.90 14.18
N MET A 168 12.57 3.70 13.25
CA MET A 168 11.38 4.53 13.54
C MET A 168 10.14 3.71 13.91
N LEU A 169 10.07 2.44 13.52
CA LEU A 169 8.98 1.52 13.83
C LEU A 169 9.16 0.79 15.17
N TRP A 170 10.07 1.28 16.02
CA TRP A 170 10.45 0.69 17.32
C TRP A 170 11.14 -0.67 17.19
N ILE A 171 11.73 -0.99 16.04
CA ILE A 171 12.52 -2.21 15.84
C ILE A 171 13.96 -1.94 16.30
N SER A 172 14.53 -2.88 17.06
CA SER A 172 15.90 -2.73 17.55
C SER A 172 16.91 -2.72 16.39
N SER A 173 18.09 -2.11 16.60
CA SER A 173 19.13 -2.03 15.56
C SER A 173 19.57 -3.41 15.05
N ALA A 174 19.71 -4.40 15.96
CA ALA A 174 20.08 -5.77 15.61
C ALA A 174 19.00 -6.47 14.76
N GLU A 175 17.73 -6.36 15.15
CA GLU A 175 16.61 -6.89 14.36
C GLU A 175 16.48 -6.18 13.02
N GLY A 176 16.66 -4.86 12.98
CA GLY A 176 16.60 -4.06 11.77
C GLY A 176 17.64 -4.47 10.74
N GLN A 177 18.91 -4.67 11.16
CA GLN A 177 19.98 -5.15 10.29
C GLN A 177 19.74 -6.58 9.79
N LEU A 178 19.24 -7.46 10.66
CA LEU A 178 18.88 -8.82 10.28
C LEU A 178 17.76 -8.84 9.24
N LEU A 179 16.67 -8.10 9.48
CA LEU A 179 15.55 -7.97 8.55
C LEU A 179 15.99 -7.35 7.23
N GLY A 180 16.84 -6.31 7.26
CA GLY A 180 17.44 -5.72 6.06
C GLY A 180 18.20 -6.75 5.23
N SER A 181 19.01 -7.59 5.87
CA SER A 181 19.77 -8.65 5.20
C SER A 181 18.85 -9.74 4.61
N ILE A 182 17.85 -10.18 5.36
CA ILE A 182 16.87 -11.19 4.89
C ILE A 182 16.08 -10.65 3.69
N PHE A 183 15.58 -9.41 3.76
CA PHE A 183 14.77 -8.83 2.70
C PHE A 183 15.60 -8.55 1.44
N SER A 184 16.85 -8.11 1.60
CA SER A 184 17.80 -8.01 0.48
C SER A 184 18.02 -9.35 -0.21
N ALA A 185 18.25 -10.42 0.56
CA ALA A 185 18.40 -11.77 0.01
C ALA A 185 17.12 -12.24 -0.72
N LEU A 186 15.93 -12.00 -0.15
CA LEU A 186 14.65 -12.30 -0.80
C LEU A 186 14.49 -11.55 -2.12
N THR A 187 14.86 -10.26 -2.18
CA THR A 187 14.83 -9.47 -3.41
C THR A 187 15.74 -10.06 -4.48
N ILE A 188 16.96 -10.47 -4.11
CA ILE A 188 17.91 -11.10 -5.05
C ILE A 188 17.32 -12.42 -5.59
N ILE A 189 16.82 -13.29 -4.71
CA ILE A 189 16.22 -14.56 -5.10
C ILE A 189 15.02 -14.33 -6.04
N CYS A 190 14.11 -13.43 -5.68
CA CYS A 190 12.96 -13.11 -6.52
C CYS A 190 13.37 -12.52 -7.87
N SER A 191 14.41 -11.66 -7.90
CA SER A 191 14.96 -11.11 -9.14
C SER A 191 15.47 -12.22 -10.06
N ILE A 192 16.25 -13.17 -9.52
CA ILE A 192 16.74 -14.33 -10.29
C ILE A 192 15.58 -15.17 -10.81
N LEU A 193 14.61 -15.50 -9.96
CA LEU A 193 13.46 -16.32 -10.37
C LEU A 193 12.60 -15.64 -11.44
N LEU A 194 12.37 -14.32 -11.33
CA LEU A 194 11.67 -13.54 -12.36
C LEU A 194 12.47 -13.49 -13.67
N LEU A 195 13.79 -13.31 -13.60
CA LEU A 195 14.68 -13.34 -14.76
C LEU A 195 14.71 -14.70 -15.44
N LEU A 196 14.72 -15.80 -14.70
CA LEU A 196 14.62 -17.16 -15.28
C LEU A 196 13.30 -17.36 -16.04
N ASN A 197 12.25 -16.66 -15.64
CA ASN A 197 10.94 -16.70 -16.27
C ASN A 197 10.70 -15.55 -17.28
N TRP A 198 11.72 -14.80 -17.69
CA TRP A 198 11.58 -13.58 -18.51
C TRP A 198 10.79 -13.77 -19.81
N ARG A 199 10.92 -14.92 -20.48
CA ARG A 199 10.18 -15.21 -21.72
C ARG A 199 8.67 -15.24 -21.48
N LEU A 200 8.24 -15.81 -20.35
CA LEU A 200 6.82 -15.82 -19.96
C LEU A 200 6.35 -14.41 -19.65
N LEU A 201 7.19 -13.59 -19.01
CA LEU A 201 6.86 -12.19 -18.71
C LEU A 201 6.64 -11.38 -19.99
N LEU A 202 7.51 -11.53 -20.99
CA LEU A 202 7.39 -10.84 -22.29
C LEU A 202 6.16 -11.29 -23.08
N ASN A 203 5.86 -12.59 -23.08
CA ASN A 203 4.72 -13.14 -23.81
C ASN A 203 3.35 -12.65 -23.27
N ARG A 204 3.30 -12.16 -22.03
CA ARG A 204 2.10 -11.57 -21.41
C ARG A 204 1.91 -10.09 -21.74
N GLY A 205 2.86 -9.50 -22.48
CA GLY A 205 2.81 -8.12 -22.99
C GLY A 205 3.72 -7.17 -22.22
N TYR A 206 4.17 -6.11 -22.91
CA TYR A 206 5.16 -5.15 -22.37
C TYR A 206 4.67 -4.28 -21.21
N ALA A 207 3.36 -4.22 -20.96
CA ALA A 207 2.80 -3.38 -19.89
C ALA A 207 3.35 -3.78 -18.51
N TYR A 208 3.46 -5.08 -18.23
CA TYR A 208 4.07 -5.58 -16.99
C TYR A 208 5.53 -5.10 -16.86
N CYS A 209 6.32 -5.25 -17.92
CA CYS A 209 7.72 -4.84 -17.93
C CYS A 209 7.87 -3.33 -17.70
N PHE A 210 7.01 -2.51 -18.30
CA PHE A 210 7.00 -1.07 -18.07
C PHE A 210 6.62 -0.70 -16.64
N GLU A 211 5.64 -1.37 -16.03
CA GLU A 211 5.30 -1.13 -14.62
C GLU A 211 6.46 -1.47 -13.68
N ILE A 212 7.08 -2.65 -13.84
CA ILE A 212 8.24 -3.06 -13.02
C ILE A 212 9.43 -2.11 -13.23
N ALA A 213 9.74 -1.74 -14.46
CA ALA A 213 10.80 -0.79 -14.75
C ALA A 213 10.50 0.59 -14.13
N ALA A 214 9.26 1.06 -14.21
CA ALA A 214 8.86 2.33 -13.61
C ALA A 214 8.97 2.29 -12.08
N TYR A 215 8.63 1.18 -11.43
CA TYR A 215 8.82 1.00 -9.99
C TYR A 215 10.29 0.96 -9.57
N LEU A 216 11.12 0.25 -10.33
CA LEU A 216 12.55 0.22 -10.11
C LEU A 216 13.14 1.63 -10.21
N LEU A 217 12.80 2.35 -11.29
CA LEU A 217 13.23 3.73 -11.50
C LEU A 217 12.70 4.66 -10.41
N LEU A 218 11.43 4.53 -10.04
CA LEU A 218 10.84 5.34 -8.97
C LEU A 218 11.65 5.17 -7.67
N LEU A 219 11.98 3.94 -7.28
CA LEU A 219 12.76 3.69 -6.07
C LEU A 219 14.22 4.14 -6.21
N LEU A 220 14.84 4.01 -7.38
CA LEU A 220 16.22 4.47 -7.59
C LEU A 220 16.37 6.00 -7.49
N PHE A 221 15.31 6.74 -7.81
CA PHE A 221 15.33 8.20 -7.89
C PHE A 221 14.42 8.87 -6.84
N SER A 222 13.89 8.14 -5.85
CA SER A 222 13.09 8.73 -4.77
C SER A 222 13.24 7.98 -3.46
N HIS A 223 12.75 8.57 -2.37
CA HIS A 223 12.73 7.94 -1.07
C HIS A 223 11.76 6.74 -1.01
N ILE A 224 12.09 5.73 -0.20
CA ILE A 224 11.28 4.51 0.04
C ILE A 224 9.79 4.80 0.26
N LEU A 225 9.48 5.86 1.01
CA LEU A 225 8.10 6.26 1.34
C LEU A 225 7.34 6.83 0.13
N VAL A 226 8.02 7.51 -0.81
CA VAL A 226 7.40 7.97 -2.07
C VAL A 226 7.06 6.76 -2.92
N PHE A 227 8.01 5.84 -3.08
CA PHE A 227 7.80 4.56 -3.76
C PHE A 227 6.60 3.79 -3.19
N PHE A 228 6.56 3.61 -1.87
CA PHE A 228 5.45 2.93 -1.18
C PHE A 228 4.12 3.65 -1.40
N THR A 229 4.08 4.98 -1.27
CA THR A 229 2.86 5.79 -1.44
C THR A 229 2.29 5.65 -2.85
N VAL A 230 3.14 5.75 -3.88
CA VAL A 230 2.71 5.60 -5.28
C VAL A 230 2.17 4.20 -5.52
N TYR A 231 2.91 3.16 -5.09
CA TYR A 231 2.46 1.78 -5.24
C TYR A 231 1.10 1.54 -4.57
N PHE A 232 0.99 1.91 -3.29
CA PHE A 232 -0.19 1.66 -2.46
C PHE A 232 -1.42 2.44 -2.95
N CYS A 233 -1.27 3.73 -3.26
CA CYS A 233 -2.40 4.56 -3.64
C CYS A 233 -2.82 4.38 -5.11
N VAL A 234 -1.87 4.41 -6.05
CA VAL A 234 -2.17 4.48 -7.49
C VAL A 234 -2.51 3.11 -8.06
N VAL A 235 -1.83 2.07 -7.60
CA VAL A 235 -2.03 0.72 -8.13
C VAL A 235 -2.93 -0.09 -7.24
N HIS A 236 -2.57 -0.27 -5.98
CA HIS A 236 -3.29 -1.17 -5.10
C HIS A 236 -4.72 -0.66 -4.79
N SER A 237 -4.83 0.47 -4.10
CA SER A 237 -6.12 1.03 -3.66
C SER A 237 -7.06 1.33 -4.84
N ALA A 238 -6.54 1.92 -5.93
CA ALA A 238 -7.35 2.20 -7.11
C ALA A 238 -7.90 0.92 -7.80
N THR A 239 -7.13 -0.18 -7.79
CA THR A 239 -7.58 -1.48 -8.33
C THR A 239 -8.73 -2.03 -7.48
N TYR A 240 -8.59 -1.99 -6.16
CA TYR A 240 -9.63 -2.45 -5.25
C TYR A 240 -10.92 -1.63 -5.38
N LEU A 241 -10.84 -0.30 -5.28
CA LEU A 241 -12.01 0.58 -5.38
C LEU A 241 -12.77 0.35 -6.68
N LYS A 242 -12.06 0.08 -7.77
CA LYS A 242 -12.67 -0.28 -9.05
C LYS A 242 -13.38 -1.64 -9.00
N LYS A 243 -12.73 -2.69 -8.49
CA LYS A 243 -13.34 -4.03 -8.34
C LYS A 243 -14.60 -3.95 -7.47
N TYR A 244 -14.53 -3.20 -6.37
CA TYR A 244 -15.66 -2.94 -5.50
C TYR A 244 -16.83 -2.27 -6.23
N TYR A 245 -16.57 -1.17 -6.94
CA TYR A 245 -17.59 -0.46 -7.71
C TYR A 245 -18.23 -1.34 -8.79
N LYS A 246 -17.44 -2.16 -9.49
CA LYS A 246 -17.96 -3.05 -10.53
C LYS A 246 -18.86 -4.16 -9.96
N ASN A 247 -18.53 -4.70 -8.79
CA ASN A 247 -19.13 -5.93 -8.29
C ASN A 247 -20.19 -5.73 -7.19
N ILE A 248 -20.25 -4.55 -6.55
CA ILE A 248 -21.06 -4.36 -5.34
C ILE A 248 -22.10 -3.24 -5.45
N THR A 249 -21.77 -2.06 -5.99
CA THR A 249 -22.74 -0.96 -6.07
C THR A 249 -22.42 0.06 -7.16
N SER A 250 -23.46 0.51 -7.85
CA SER A 250 -23.40 1.59 -8.86
C SER A 250 -23.63 2.98 -8.24
N GLU A 251 -24.01 3.07 -6.95
CA GLU A 251 -24.36 4.34 -6.30
C GLU A 251 -23.12 5.08 -5.75
N LYS A 252 -22.55 5.92 -6.60
CA LYS A 252 -21.32 6.69 -6.30
C LYS A 252 -21.45 7.62 -5.09
N ARG A 253 -22.62 8.24 -4.88
CA ARG A 253 -22.82 9.25 -3.83
C ARG A 253 -22.78 8.65 -2.42
N HIS A 254 -23.51 7.56 -2.20
CA HIS A 254 -23.53 6.85 -0.92
C HIS A 254 -22.14 6.33 -0.52
N LEU A 255 -21.41 5.80 -1.49
CA LEU A 255 -20.04 5.30 -1.29
C LEU A 255 -19.07 6.43 -0.91
N LEU A 256 -19.13 7.57 -1.60
CA LEU A 256 -18.30 8.74 -1.28
C LEU A 256 -18.63 9.29 0.11
N THR A 257 -19.90 9.32 0.52
CA THR A 257 -20.27 9.78 1.87
C THR A 257 -19.79 8.84 2.96
N GLN A 258 -19.81 7.51 2.73
CA GLN A 258 -19.29 6.53 3.69
C GLN A 258 -17.77 6.62 3.82
N ILE A 259 -17.06 6.66 2.70
CA ILE A 259 -15.61 6.86 2.66
C ILE A 259 -15.25 8.14 3.42
N PHE A 260 -15.89 9.26 3.09
CA PHE A 260 -15.57 10.54 3.70
C PHE A 260 -15.86 10.53 5.22
N GLY A 261 -16.99 9.97 5.64
CA GLY A 261 -17.34 9.89 7.06
C GLY A 261 -16.36 9.05 7.88
N ILE A 262 -15.98 7.88 7.36
CA ILE A 262 -15.02 7.00 8.04
C ILE A 262 -13.61 7.61 8.03
N MET A 263 -13.21 8.24 6.91
CA MET A 263 -11.93 8.94 6.82
C MET A 263 -11.82 10.12 7.78
N LEU A 264 -12.89 10.89 7.94
CA LEU A 264 -12.94 11.98 8.92
C LEU A 264 -12.77 11.42 10.34
N LEU A 265 -13.50 10.35 10.67
CA LEU A 265 -13.43 9.70 11.97
C LEU A 265 -12.03 9.15 12.27
N THR A 266 -11.42 8.40 11.34
CA THR A 266 -10.08 7.84 11.52
C THR A 266 -9.02 8.93 11.62
N THR A 267 -9.17 10.04 10.90
CA THR A 267 -8.27 11.20 11.00
C THR A 267 -8.37 11.86 12.37
N ILE A 268 -9.58 12.09 12.90
CA ILE A 268 -9.78 12.67 14.24
C ILE A 268 -9.16 11.75 15.30
N LEU A 269 -9.41 10.44 15.22
CA LEU A 269 -8.81 9.46 16.14
C LEU A 269 -7.29 9.46 16.07
N GLY A 270 -6.71 9.52 14.87
CA GLY A 270 -5.26 9.62 14.68
C GLY A 270 -4.67 10.87 15.33
N VAL A 271 -5.31 12.02 15.16
CA VAL A 271 -4.89 13.29 15.80
C VAL A 271 -4.95 13.18 17.33
N ILE A 272 -6.01 12.57 17.88
CA ILE A 272 -6.14 12.34 19.32
C ILE A 272 -5.01 11.44 19.83
N ILE A 273 -4.72 10.33 19.15
CA ILE A 273 -3.63 9.40 19.52
C ILE A 273 -2.28 10.11 19.52
N ILE A 274 -1.99 10.90 18.48
CA ILE A 274 -0.74 11.67 18.38
C ILE A 274 -0.66 12.71 19.50
N PHE A 275 -1.75 13.43 19.79
CA PHE A 275 -1.80 14.41 20.87
C PHE A 275 -1.46 13.77 22.22
N PHE A 276 -2.13 12.67 22.58
CA PHE A 276 -1.87 11.99 23.86
C PHE A 276 -0.48 11.35 23.91
N SER A 277 0.01 10.79 22.81
CA SER A 277 1.37 10.22 22.74
C SER A 277 2.43 11.26 23.09
N ASN A 278 2.31 12.47 22.52
CA ASN A 278 3.19 13.59 22.84
C ASN A 278 3.08 14.04 24.31
N VAL A 279 1.86 14.09 24.86
CA VAL A 279 1.63 14.46 26.27
C VAL A 279 2.29 13.47 27.24
N TYR A 280 2.28 12.17 26.91
CA TYR A 280 2.87 11.12 27.74
C TYR A 280 4.34 10.81 27.40
N GLY A 281 4.96 11.57 26.51
CA GLY A 281 6.38 11.41 26.15
C GLY A 281 6.70 10.14 25.38
N ILE A 282 5.72 9.53 24.70
CA ILE A 282 5.95 8.41 23.79
C ILE A 282 6.54 9.00 22.51
N GLU A 283 7.79 8.65 22.16
CA GLU A 283 8.40 9.06 20.89
C GLU A 283 7.49 8.69 19.73
N SER A 284 6.87 9.70 19.12
CA SER A 284 5.81 9.53 18.14
C SER A 284 6.23 10.15 16.80
N HIS A 285 6.99 9.40 16.00
CA HIS A 285 7.09 9.75 14.60
C HIS A 285 5.73 9.50 13.94
N PHE A 286 5.28 10.46 13.12
CA PHE A 286 4.01 10.35 12.40
C PHE A 286 3.90 9.03 11.61
N TYR A 287 5.00 8.58 10.99
CA TYR A 287 5.00 7.32 10.24
C TYR A 287 4.89 6.07 11.10
N THR A 288 5.40 6.08 12.34
CA THR A 288 5.21 4.95 13.25
C THR A 288 3.73 4.68 13.41
N TRP A 289 2.97 5.72 13.74
CA TRP A 289 1.51 5.62 13.89
C TRP A 289 0.78 5.35 12.57
N LEU A 290 1.30 5.86 11.44
CA LEU A 290 0.76 5.53 10.12
C LEU A 290 0.89 4.03 9.81
N PHE A 291 2.07 3.44 9.99
CA PHE A 291 2.28 2.00 9.71
C PHE A 291 1.56 1.09 10.71
N VAL A 292 1.58 1.45 12.00
CA VAL A 292 0.78 0.76 13.03
C VAL A 292 -0.71 0.81 12.67
N GLY A 293 -1.21 1.99 12.29
CA GLY A 293 -2.60 2.19 11.88
C GLY A 293 -2.95 1.41 10.61
N LEU A 294 -2.08 1.42 9.60
CA LEU A 294 -2.25 0.60 8.39
C LEU A 294 -2.34 -0.88 8.74
N PHE A 295 -1.44 -1.41 9.56
CA PHE A 295 -1.50 -2.82 9.98
C PHE A 295 -2.80 -3.14 10.73
N ALA A 296 -3.15 -2.31 11.73
CA ALA A 296 -4.35 -2.50 12.54
C ALA A 296 -5.65 -2.48 11.72
N LEU A 297 -5.69 -1.71 10.63
CA LEU A 297 -6.81 -1.73 9.67
C LEU A 297 -6.71 -2.87 8.66
N THR A 298 -5.51 -3.26 8.25
CA THR A 298 -5.29 -4.32 7.24
C THR A 298 -5.76 -5.68 7.73
N VAL A 299 -5.48 -6.05 8.98
CA VAL A 299 -5.86 -7.38 9.50
C VAL A 299 -7.37 -7.65 9.43
N PRO A 300 -8.24 -6.83 10.04
CA PRO A 300 -9.68 -7.05 9.95
C PRO A 300 -10.23 -6.87 8.52
N HIS A 301 -9.66 -5.96 7.72
CA HIS A 301 -9.97 -5.82 6.29
C HIS A 301 -9.73 -7.11 5.53
N MET A 302 -8.56 -7.70 5.69
CA MET A 302 -8.15 -8.92 5.00
C MET A 302 -9.02 -10.11 5.37
N LEU A 303 -9.32 -10.28 6.67
CA LEU A 303 -10.24 -11.32 7.14
C LEU A 303 -11.62 -11.24 6.47
N LEU A 304 -12.09 -10.03 6.15
CA LEU A 304 -13.36 -9.81 5.49
C LEU A 304 -13.25 -9.99 3.96
N VAL A 305 -12.33 -9.27 3.32
CA VAL A 305 -12.21 -9.21 1.86
C VAL A 305 -11.85 -10.57 1.27
N GLU A 306 -10.89 -11.27 1.87
CA GLU A 306 -10.46 -12.59 1.38
C GLU A 306 -11.60 -13.60 1.36
N ARG A 307 -12.44 -13.60 2.41
CA ARG A 307 -13.58 -14.51 2.53
C ARG A 307 -14.68 -14.25 1.49
N TYR A 308 -14.93 -12.98 1.15
CA TYR A 308 -16.11 -12.59 0.38
C TYR A 308 -15.85 -12.15 -1.06
N PHE A 309 -14.60 -11.84 -1.45
CA PHE A 309 -14.24 -11.63 -2.85
C PHE A 309 -13.80 -12.92 -3.56
N ASN A 310 -13.11 -13.86 -2.90
CA ASN A 310 -12.68 -15.12 -3.55
C ASN A 310 -13.84 -16.10 -3.81
N THR A 311 -14.89 -16.07 -3.00
CA THR A 311 -16.10 -16.90 -3.20
C THR A 311 -16.97 -16.43 -4.38
N SER A 312 -16.70 -15.25 -4.94
CA SER A 312 -17.46 -14.73 -6.09
C SER A 312 -16.91 -15.16 -7.45
N SER A 313 -15.64 -15.56 -7.54
CA SER A 313 -15.07 -16.15 -8.77
C SER A 313 -15.44 -17.63 -8.92
N GLU A 314 -15.49 -18.40 -7.83
CA GLU A 314 -15.88 -19.82 -7.91
C GLU A 314 -17.36 -20.02 -8.27
N ASN A 315 -18.23 -19.10 -7.85
CA ASN A 315 -19.67 -19.18 -8.17
C ASN A 315 -20.02 -18.74 -9.61
N LEU A 316 -19.11 -18.07 -10.33
CA LEU A 316 -19.32 -17.72 -11.74
C LEU A 316 -18.81 -18.82 -12.69
N ASP A 317 -17.79 -19.58 -12.30
CA ASP A 317 -17.32 -20.76 -13.06
C ASP A 317 -18.21 -21.99 -12.84
N GLY A 318 -18.95 -22.06 -11.73
CA GLY A 318 -19.94 -23.11 -11.47
C GLY A 318 -21.29 -22.91 -12.17
N ALA A 319 -21.56 -21.72 -12.71
CA ALA A 319 -22.80 -21.41 -13.44
C ALA A 319 -22.69 -21.67 -14.96
N TYR A 320 -21.50 -22.05 -15.44
CA TYR A 320 -21.21 -22.47 -16.82
C TYR A 320 -20.56 -23.86 -16.88
N LYS A 321 -21.06 -24.80 -16.07
CA LYS A 321 -20.83 -26.23 -16.26
C LYS A 321 -22.14 -26.99 -16.37
#